data_AF-A0A1A0MBD2-F1
#
_entry.id   AF-A0A1A0MBD2-F1
#
_cell.length_a   1.000
_cell.length_b   1.000
_cell.length_c   1.000
_cell.angle_alpha   90.00
_cell.angle_beta   90.00
_cell.angle_gamma   90.00
#
_symmetry.space_group_name_H-M   'P 1'
#
loop_
_entity.id
_entity.type
_entity.pdbx_description
1 polymer ?
#
loop_
_entity_poly.entity_id
_entity_poly.type
_entity_poly.pdbx_seq_one_letter_code
_entity_poly.pdbx_strand_id
1 'polypeptide(L)'
;MNQPVPHNHVAIVVTGPGALAAAVRLHQAGIDDVVLIDHDTDDVTALHWQADRQRWLVTTADDERTATHIVVDTDALADRLFGTEGMSMAESWDGEPVAYLGTSVHGFPNCYLVHGPNIGLRHNSVEQMRESQADYVATAVAYARDFGFAVVEPTPAAQQNYASFRPRGTADFRRRTNSFTPMDHLVQRPVRASATVSAADLPATGSC
;
A
#
# COMPACT_ATOMS: atom_id res chain seq x y z
N MET A 1 -2.16 -15.18 27.18
CA MET A 1 -1.35 -15.73 26.07
C MET A 1 -1.40 -14.73 24.94
N ASN A 2 -0.27 -14.10 24.60
CA ASN A 2 -0.20 -13.12 23.52
C ASN A 2 -0.19 -13.90 22.20
N GLN A 3 -1.33 -13.97 21.49
CA GLN A 3 -1.34 -14.59 20.17
C GLN A 3 -0.56 -13.72 19.18
N PRO A 4 0.20 -14.32 18.25
CA PRO A 4 0.88 -13.55 17.22
C PRO A 4 -0.14 -12.85 16.31
N VAL A 5 0.06 -11.56 16.08
CA VAL A 5 -0.75 -10.76 15.15
C VAL A 5 -0.67 -11.40 13.75
N PRO A 6 -1.79 -11.79 13.13
CA PRO A 6 -1.79 -12.44 11.82
C PRO A 6 -1.19 -11.54 10.73
N HIS A 7 -0.65 -12.16 9.68
CA HIS A 7 -0.02 -11.46 8.57
C HIS A 7 -0.59 -11.93 7.24
N ASN A 8 -0.82 -10.98 6.32
CA ASN A 8 -1.14 -11.24 4.93
C ASN A 8 -0.20 -10.49 3.99
N HIS A 9 -0.11 -10.96 2.76
CA HIS A 9 0.60 -10.24 1.72
C HIS A 9 -0.12 -8.92 1.36
N VAL A 10 -1.45 -8.95 1.20
CA VAL A 10 -2.27 -7.77 0.90
C VAL A 10 -3.49 -7.69 1.82
N ALA A 11 -3.77 -6.51 2.37
CA ALA A 11 -5.06 -6.20 2.97
C ALA A 11 -5.81 -5.17 2.10
N ILE A 12 -7.02 -5.50 1.68
CA ILE A 12 -7.91 -4.61 0.95
C ILE A 12 -8.91 -4.05 1.95
N VAL A 13 -8.69 -2.79 2.34
CA VAL A 13 -9.45 -2.05 3.34
C VAL A 13 -10.39 -1.06 2.62
N VAL A 14 -11.34 -1.62 1.89
CA VAL A 14 -12.23 -0.90 0.95
C VAL A 14 -13.58 -1.61 0.95
N THR A 15 -14.68 -0.86 0.82
CA THR A 15 -16.00 -1.44 0.56
C THR A 15 -16.41 -1.31 -0.92
N GLY A 16 -17.26 -2.23 -1.39
CA GLY A 16 -17.89 -2.14 -2.71
C GLY A 16 -17.02 -2.59 -3.91
N PRO A 17 -17.32 -2.09 -5.14
CA PRO A 17 -16.80 -2.64 -6.38
C PRO A 17 -15.28 -2.46 -6.55
N GLY A 18 -14.69 -1.43 -5.94
CA GLY A 18 -13.25 -1.21 -5.93
C GLY A 18 -12.49 -2.34 -5.23
N ALA A 19 -13.03 -2.83 -4.11
CA ALA A 19 -12.45 -3.96 -3.36
C ALA A 19 -12.44 -5.23 -4.20
N LEU A 20 -13.57 -5.54 -4.85
CA LEU A 20 -13.69 -6.73 -5.70
C LEU A 20 -12.79 -6.66 -6.93
N ALA A 21 -12.71 -5.49 -7.59
CA ALA A 21 -11.82 -5.29 -8.73
C ALA A 21 -10.36 -5.53 -8.35
N ALA A 22 -9.91 -4.95 -7.23
CA ALA A 22 -8.56 -5.17 -6.72
C ALA A 22 -8.30 -6.65 -6.39
N ALA A 23 -9.21 -7.30 -5.67
CA ALA A 23 -9.09 -8.73 -5.31
C ALA A 23 -8.98 -9.64 -6.54
N VAL A 24 -9.84 -9.43 -7.54
CA VAL A 24 -9.82 -10.22 -8.78
C VAL A 24 -8.52 -10.01 -9.55
N ARG A 25 -8.02 -8.77 -9.67
CA ARG A 25 -6.77 -8.50 -10.38
C ARG A 25 -5.54 -9.05 -9.65
N LEU A 26 -5.52 -8.97 -8.32
CA LEU A 26 -4.48 -9.61 -7.50
C LEU A 26 -4.46 -11.13 -7.69
N HIS A 27 -5.63 -11.78 -7.63
CA HIS A 27 -5.76 -13.21 -7.90
C HIS A 27 -5.26 -13.59 -9.31
N GLN A 28 -5.64 -12.81 -10.33
CA GLN A 28 -5.15 -13.02 -11.70
C GLN A 28 -3.63 -12.87 -11.85
N ALA A 29 -2.99 -12.08 -10.98
CA ALA A 29 -1.54 -11.94 -10.89
C ALA A 29 -0.87 -13.02 -10.00
N GLY A 30 -1.63 -13.99 -9.49
CA GLY A 30 -1.16 -15.04 -8.59
C GLY A 30 -0.86 -14.54 -7.17
N ILE A 31 -1.59 -13.53 -6.71
CA ILE A 31 -1.52 -13.00 -5.35
C ILE A 31 -2.80 -13.41 -4.63
N ASP A 32 -2.72 -14.52 -3.89
CA ASP A 32 -3.88 -15.17 -3.25
C ASP A 32 -3.95 -14.93 -1.74
N ASP A 33 -2.83 -14.56 -1.11
CA ASP A 33 -2.77 -14.19 0.31
C ASP A 33 -3.30 -12.76 0.52
N VAL A 34 -4.61 -12.63 0.37
CA VAL A 34 -5.37 -11.38 0.42
C VAL A 34 -6.45 -11.50 1.48
N VAL A 35 -6.58 -10.46 2.32
CA VAL A 35 -7.72 -10.29 3.22
C VAL A 35 -8.56 -9.10 2.77
N LEU A 36 -9.89 -9.23 2.87
CA LEU A 36 -10.83 -8.15 2.68
C LEU A 36 -11.28 -7.64 4.05
N ILE A 37 -11.26 -6.33 4.23
CA ILE A 37 -11.69 -5.64 5.44
C ILE A 37 -12.63 -4.52 4.99
N ASP A 38 -13.88 -4.60 5.42
CA ASP A 38 -14.87 -3.57 5.17
C ASP A 38 -14.66 -2.45 6.20
N HIS A 39 -14.16 -1.29 5.76
CA HIS A 39 -13.75 -0.24 6.68
C HIS A 39 -14.88 0.33 7.55
N ASP A 40 -16.13 0.21 7.10
CA ASP A 40 -17.31 0.68 7.83
C ASP A 40 -17.78 -0.37 8.83
N THR A 41 -17.85 -1.63 8.41
CA THR A 41 -18.39 -2.73 9.23
C THR A 41 -17.38 -3.23 10.25
N ASP A 42 -16.10 -3.27 9.88
CA ASP A 42 -15.01 -3.74 10.74
C ASP A 42 -14.42 -2.61 11.61
N ASP A 43 -14.93 -1.38 11.51
CA ASP A 43 -14.47 -0.18 12.26
C ASP A 43 -12.95 -0.04 12.30
N VAL A 44 -12.36 0.23 11.13
CA VAL A 44 -10.91 0.40 10.99
C VAL A 44 -10.47 1.70 11.66
N THR A 45 -9.81 1.59 12.82
CA THR A 45 -9.45 2.74 13.65
C THR A 45 -8.12 3.36 13.24
N ALA A 46 -7.16 2.56 12.76
CA ALA A 46 -5.86 3.05 12.33
C ALA A 46 -5.15 2.11 11.35
N LEU A 47 -4.34 2.70 10.48
CA LEU A 47 -3.43 2.03 9.55
C LEU A 47 -2.04 2.66 9.74
N HIS A 48 -1.09 1.92 10.32
CA HIS A 48 0.24 2.45 10.63
C HIS A 48 1.34 1.70 9.88
N TRP A 49 2.22 2.45 9.22
CA TRP A 49 3.44 1.87 8.67
C TRP A 49 4.45 1.54 9.78
N GLN A 50 4.94 0.30 9.81
CA GLN A 50 5.99 -0.18 10.70
C GLN A 50 7.32 -0.25 9.95
N ALA A 51 8.13 0.81 10.02
CA ALA A 51 9.38 0.92 9.25
C ALA A 51 10.41 -0.17 9.58
N ASP A 52 10.47 -0.62 10.84
CA ASP A 52 11.35 -1.70 11.31
C ASP A 52 11.00 -3.08 10.71
N ARG A 53 9.72 -3.26 10.32
CA ARG A 53 9.19 -4.51 9.77
C ARG A 53 8.82 -4.43 8.29
N GLN A 54 8.86 -3.22 7.71
CA GLN A 54 8.43 -2.91 6.34
C GLN A 54 7.03 -3.47 6.01
N ARG A 55 6.07 -3.21 6.89
CA ARG A 55 4.67 -3.66 6.74
C ARG A 55 3.71 -2.70 7.43
N TRP A 56 2.44 -2.79 7.05
CA TRP A 56 1.34 -2.09 7.70
C TRP A 56 0.83 -2.87 8.90
N LEU A 57 0.50 -2.16 9.97
CA LEU A 57 -0.39 -2.59 11.05
C LEU A 57 -1.78 -2.02 10.76
N VAL A 58 -2.76 -2.91 10.64
CA VAL A 58 -4.17 -2.60 10.49
C VAL A 58 -4.83 -2.86 11.83
N THR A 59 -5.43 -1.83 12.43
CA THR A 59 -6.13 -1.92 13.70
C THR A 59 -7.62 -1.70 13.47
N THR A 60 -8.43 -2.66 13.87
CA THR A 60 -9.89 -2.61 13.86
C THR A 60 -10.40 -2.46 15.30
N ALA A 61 -11.71 -2.35 15.49
CA ALA A 61 -12.30 -2.41 16.84
C ALA A 61 -12.11 -3.78 17.51
N ASP A 62 -12.03 -4.85 16.70
CA ASP A 62 -12.05 -6.23 17.18
C ASP A 62 -10.66 -6.86 17.25
N ASP A 63 -9.74 -6.50 16.34
CA ASP A 63 -8.44 -7.13 16.20
C ASP A 63 -7.33 -6.22 15.63
N GLU A 64 -6.13 -6.79 15.61
CA GLU A 64 -5.00 -6.25 14.88
C GLU A 64 -4.53 -7.26 13.84
N ARG A 65 -3.99 -6.74 12.73
CA ARG A 65 -3.42 -7.50 11.64
C ARG A 65 -2.22 -6.78 11.06
N THR A 66 -1.33 -7.52 10.40
CA THR A 66 -0.33 -6.91 9.54
C THR A 66 -0.48 -7.28 8.08
N ALA A 67 -0.10 -6.36 7.19
CA ALA A 67 -0.07 -6.62 5.76
C ALA A 67 1.16 -5.97 5.11
N THR A 68 1.77 -6.62 4.11
CA THR A 68 2.88 -6.01 3.38
C THR A 68 2.38 -4.84 2.53
N HIS A 69 1.24 -5.04 1.85
CA HIS A 69 0.57 -4.04 1.05
C HIS A 69 -0.84 -3.78 1.55
N ILE A 70 -1.30 -2.54 1.40
CA ILE A 70 -2.69 -2.17 1.67
C ILE A 70 -3.30 -1.49 0.46
N VAL A 71 -4.57 -1.80 0.21
CA VAL A 71 -5.42 -1.11 -0.76
C VAL A 71 -6.52 -0.42 0.02
N VAL A 72 -6.70 0.89 -0.14
CA VAL A 72 -7.59 1.69 0.70
C VAL A 72 -8.47 2.62 -0.13
N ASP A 73 -9.66 2.93 0.39
CA ASP A 73 -10.50 4.00 -0.17
C ASP A 73 -10.08 5.30 0.49
N THR A 74 -9.75 6.28 -0.35
CA THR A 74 -9.08 7.50 0.11
C THR A 74 -10.00 8.36 0.97
N ASP A 75 -11.27 8.46 0.56
CA ASP A 75 -12.20 9.43 1.14
C ASP A 75 -12.59 9.07 2.58
N ALA A 76 -12.43 7.81 2.99
CA ALA A 76 -12.83 7.32 4.30
C ALA A 76 -11.69 7.24 5.34
N LEU A 77 -10.44 7.07 4.89
CA LEU A 77 -9.36 6.63 5.78
C LEU A 77 -8.13 7.54 5.81
N ALA A 78 -8.11 8.67 5.07
CA ALA A 78 -6.95 9.55 4.99
C ALA A 78 -6.48 10.07 6.38
N ASP A 79 -7.40 10.35 7.30
CA ASP A 79 -7.08 10.79 8.68
C ASP A 79 -6.56 9.65 9.58
N ARG A 80 -6.78 8.40 9.20
CA ARG A 80 -6.44 7.19 9.97
C ARG A 80 -5.23 6.45 9.41
N LEU A 81 -4.66 6.94 8.32
CA LEU A 81 -3.58 6.31 7.58
C LEU A 81 -2.27 7.06 7.84
N PHE A 82 -1.35 6.44 8.57
CA PHE A 82 -0.11 7.06 9.05
C PHE A 82 1.11 6.46 8.35
N GLY A 83 1.83 7.33 7.64
CA GLY A 83 2.98 6.96 6.80
C GLY A 83 4.30 6.88 7.55
N THR A 84 5.40 7.01 6.81
CA THR A 84 6.77 6.87 7.33
C THR A 84 7.15 7.91 8.39
N GLU A 85 6.56 9.11 8.32
CA GLU A 85 6.84 10.20 9.25
C GLU A 85 5.90 10.21 10.46
N GLY A 86 4.98 9.24 10.56
CA GLY A 86 4.02 9.15 11.65
C GLY A 86 2.88 10.18 11.59
N MET A 87 2.86 11.05 10.59
CA MET A 87 1.73 11.92 10.26
C MET A 87 0.70 11.17 9.42
N SER A 88 -0.57 11.54 9.57
CA SER A 88 -1.65 11.00 8.74
C SER A 88 -1.51 11.47 7.29
N MET A 89 -2.15 10.76 6.36
CA MET A 89 -2.19 11.14 4.95
C MET A 89 -2.89 12.49 4.77
N ALA A 90 -3.98 12.73 5.49
CA ALA A 90 -4.68 14.01 5.48
C ALA A 90 -3.79 15.17 5.94
N GLU A 91 -3.02 15.00 7.03
CA GLU A 91 -2.04 15.99 7.49
C GLU A 91 -0.93 16.20 6.46
N SER A 92 -0.41 15.12 5.86
CA SER A 92 0.65 15.20 4.85
C SER A 92 0.24 15.95 3.58
N TRP A 93 -1.05 15.97 3.28
CA TRP A 93 -1.60 16.70 2.14
C TRP A 93 -1.83 18.18 2.41
N ASP A 94 -1.88 18.62 3.67
CA ASP A 94 -2.12 20.03 4.05
C ASP A 94 -3.28 20.68 3.28
N GLY A 95 -4.38 19.93 3.11
CA GLY A 95 -5.57 20.38 2.39
C GLY A 95 -5.53 20.27 0.86
N GLU A 96 -4.42 19.81 0.27
CA GLU A 96 -4.28 19.55 -1.17
C GLU A 96 -4.01 18.06 -1.47
N PRO A 97 -5.05 17.22 -1.55
CA PRO A 97 -4.89 15.81 -1.86
C PRO A 97 -4.18 15.56 -3.20
N VAL A 98 -3.10 14.79 -3.15
CA VAL A 98 -2.28 14.47 -4.32
C VAL A 98 -1.73 13.05 -4.24
N ALA A 99 -1.81 12.33 -5.35
CA ALA A 99 -1.22 11.01 -5.50
C ALA A 99 -0.57 10.86 -6.88
N TYR A 100 0.49 10.06 -6.96
CA TYR A 100 1.03 9.58 -8.22
C TYR A 100 0.01 8.63 -8.88
N LEU A 101 -0.39 8.98 -10.10
CA LEU A 101 -1.44 8.28 -10.86
C LEU A 101 -2.75 8.13 -10.09
N GLY A 102 -3.04 9.04 -9.15
CA GLY A 102 -4.23 8.94 -8.28
C GLY A 102 -4.25 7.69 -7.39
N THR A 103 -3.14 6.95 -7.29
CA THR A 103 -3.12 5.59 -6.70
C THR A 103 -2.04 5.39 -5.66
N SER A 104 -0.89 6.02 -5.74
CA SER A 104 0.16 5.83 -4.73
C SER A 104 0.69 7.17 -4.24
N VAL A 105 1.12 7.22 -2.98
CA VAL A 105 1.53 8.47 -2.34
C VAL A 105 2.93 8.30 -1.78
N HIS A 106 3.81 9.25 -2.09
CA HIS A 106 5.15 9.29 -1.53
C HIS A 106 5.08 9.46 -0.01
N GLY A 107 5.87 8.67 0.76
CA GLY A 107 5.80 8.63 2.22
C GLY A 107 4.77 7.61 2.77
N PHE A 108 4.01 6.95 1.89
CA PHE A 108 3.05 5.89 2.23
C PHE A 108 3.39 4.62 1.44
N PRO A 109 4.48 3.93 1.81
CA PRO A 109 4.98 2.77 1.08
C PRO A 109 3.98 1.62 1.06
N ASN A 110 3.90 0.91 -0.06
CA ASN A 110 2.99 -0.21 -0.27
C ASN A 110 1.49 0.11 -0.03
N CYS A 111 1.13 1.39 0.04
CA CYS A 111 -0.25 1.83 0.16
C CYS A 111 -0.78 2.26 -1.21
N TYR A 112 -1.95 1.73 -1.56
CA TYR A 112 -2.60 2.01 -2.83
C TYR A 112 -4.02 2.53 -2.64
N LEU A 113 -4.26 3.73 -3.15
CA LEU A 113 -5.54 4.40 -3.17
C LEU A 113 -6.39 3.91 -4.34
N VAL A 114 -7.57 3.40 -4.02
CA VAL A 114 -8.67 3.25 -4.97
C VAL A 114 -9.52 4.51 -4.86
N HIS A 115 -9.90 5.11 -5.98
CA HIS A 115 -10.60 6.40 -5.99
C HIS A 115 -9.79 7.56 -5.36
N GLY A 116 -8.47 7.51 -5.48
CA GLY A 116 -7.61 8.62 -5.03
C GLY A 116 -7.73 9.91 -5.85
N PRO A 117 -7.04 10.97 -5.42
CA PRO A 117 -7.22 12.33 -5.94
C PRO A 117 -6.63 12.50 -7.36
N ASN A 118 -6.74 13.72 -7.91
CA ASN A 118 -6.06 14.19 -9.13
C ASN A 118 -6.10 13.26 -10.37
N ILE A 119 -7.18 12.47 -10.49
CA ILE A 119 -7.51 11.52 -11.57
C ILE A 119 -8.21 12.14 -12.79
N GLY A 120 -8.62 13.41 -12.73
CA GLY A 120 -9.13 14.15 -13.89
C GLY A 120 -10.49 13.68 -14.44
N LEU A 121 -11.45 13.37 -13.57
CA LEU A 121 -12.82 12.97 -13.93
C LEU A 121 -13.59 14.16 -14.52
N ARG A 122 -13.49 14.40 -15.83
CA ARG A 122 -14.35 15.39 -16.50
C ARG A 122 -15.49 14.78 -17.31
N HIS A 123 -15.41 13.53 -17.81
CA HIS A 123 -16.50 12.93 -18.61
C HIS A 123 -16.59 11.38 -18.58
N ASN A 124 -16.05 10.68 -17.56
CA ASN A 124 -15.81 9.23 -17.63
C ASN A 124 -16.34 8.42 -16.43
N SER A 125 -16.43 7.10 -16.61
CA SER A 125 -16.90 6.16 -15.59
C SER A 125 -15.88 5.94 -14.48
N VAL A 126 -16.32 6.09 -13.23
CA VAL A 126 -15.54 5.78 -12.02
C VAL A 126 -15.09 4.32 -12.02
N GLU A 127 -15.89 3.40 -12.58
CA GLU A 127 -15.53 1.97 -12.61
C GLU A 127 -14.33 1.67 -13.49
N GLN A 128 -14.23 2.29 -14.67
CA GLN A 128 -13.05 2.11 -15.54
C GLN A 128 -11.76 2.62 -14.90
N MET A 129 -11.87 3.66 -14.08
CA MET A 129 -10.74 4.15 -13.29
C MET A 129 -10.36 3.11 -12.23
N ARG A 130 -11.31 2.60 -11.44
CA ARG A 130 -11.06 1.56 -10.43
C ARG A 130 -10.39 0.34 -11.04
N GLU A 131 -10.83 -0.10 -12.22
CA GLU A 131 -10.18 -1.21 -12.95
C GLU A 131 -8.72 -0.89 -13.31
N SER A 132 -8.45 0.32 -13.80
CA SER A 132 -7.09 0.75 -14.15
C SER A 132 -6.18 0.83 -12.92
N GLN A 133 -6.72 1.28 -11.79
CA GLN A 133 -6.01 1.30 -10.51
C GLN A 133 -5.79 -0.12 -9.98
N ALA A 134 -6.76 -1.02 -10.11
CA ALA A 134 -6.60 -2.43 -9.75
C ALA A 134 -5.49 -3.11 -10.58
N ASP A 135 -5.41 -2.81 -11.89
CA ASP A 135 -4.33 -3.27 -12.77
C ASP A 135 -2.95 -2.77 -12.29
N TYR A 136 -2.86 -1.49 -11.94
CA TYR A 136 -1.65 -0.89 -11.37
C TYR A 136 -1.23 -1.59 -10.07
N VAL A 137 -2.16 -1.77 -9.14
CA VAL A 137 -1.92 -2.40 -7.84
C VAL A 137 -1.41 -3.83 -8.03
N ALA A 138 -2.10 -4.63 -8.84
CA ALA A 138 -1.69 -6.01 -9.10
C ALA A 138 -0.29 -6.08 -9.70
N THR A 139 0.04 -5.18 -10.64
CA THR A 139 1.37 -5.13 -11.26
C THR A 139 2.45 -4.69 -10.26
N ALA A 140 2.17 -3.70 -9.40
CA ALA A 140 3.10 -3.21 -8.39
C ALA A 140 3.42 -4.29 -7.34
N VAL A 141 2.40 -4.99 -6.85
CA VAL A 141 2.57 -6.07 -5.87
C VAL A 141 3.27 -7.27 -6.50
N ALA A 142 2.92 -7.65 -7.74
CA ALA A 142 3.60 -8.72 -8.46
C ALA A 142 5.07 -8.38 -8.69
N TYR A 143 5.38 -7.14 -9.06
CA TYR A 143 6.76 -6.66 -9.20
C TYR A 143 7.53 -6.73 -7.87
N ALA A 144 6.93 -6.31 -6.75
CA ALA A 144 7.56 -6.43 -5.44
C ALA A 144 7.89 -7.88 -5.10
N ARG A 145 6.93 -8.78 -5.29
CA ARG A 145 7.07 -10.24 -5.08
C ARG A 145 8.18 -10.83 -5.95
N ASP A 146 8.12 -10.60 -7.27
CA ASP A 146 8.96 -11.27 -8.25
C ASP A 146 10.43 -10.85 -8.15
N PHE A 147 10.69 -9.62 -7.71
CA PHE A 147 12.06 -9.09 -7.55
C PHE A 147 12.54 -9.06 -6.09
N GLY A 148 11.71 -9.46 -5.13
CA GLY A 148 12.04 -9.55 -3.71
C GLY A 148 12.24 -8.18 -3.06
N PHE A 149 11.35 -7.23 -3.35
CA PHE A 149 11.26 -5.94 -2.67
C PHE A 149 10.21 -6.01 -1.57
N ALA A 150 10.55 -5.48 -0.40
CA ALA A 150 9.62 -5.32 0.73
C ALA A 150 8.92 -3.96 0.71
N VAL A 151 9.47 -2.98 -0.01
CA VAL A 151 8.93 -1.63 -0.12
C VAL A 151 8.86 -1.24 -1.59
N VAL A 152 7.72 -0.69 -1.99
CA VAL A 152 7.46 0.00 -3.25
C VAL A 152 6.69 1.27 -2.94
N GLU A 153 7.23 2.43 -3.32
CA GLU A 153 6.56 3.73 -3.19
C GLU A 153 6.94 4.63 -4.37
N PRO A 154 6.10 5.59 -4.78
CA PRO A 154 6.49 6.51 -5.83
C PRO A 154 7.61 7.42 -5.35
N THR A 155 8.51 7.79 -6.27
CA THR A 155 9.49 8.84 -6.01
C THR A 155 8.78 10.19 -5.82
N PRO A 156 9.34 11.12 -5.00
CA PRO A 156 8.79 12.47 -4.88
C PRO A 156 8.65 13.17 -6.24
N ALA A 157 9.65 12.98 -7.11
CA ALA A 157 9.67 13.55 -8.45
C ALA A 157 8.55 13.00 -9.34
N ALA A 158 8.28 11.69 -9.33
CA ALA A 158 7.20 11.10 -10.11
C ALA A 158 5.83 11.65 -9.67
N GLN A 159 5.57 11.72 -8.36
CA GLN A 159 4.34 12.30 -7.82
C GLN A 159 4.18 13.77 -8.23
N GLN A 160 5.23 14.59 -8.05
CA GLN A 160 5.17 16.02 -8.37
C GLN A 160 5.03 16.29 -9.87
N ASN A 161 5.69 15.51 -10.71
CA ASN A 161 5.56 15.57 -12.17
C ASN A 161 4.13 15.24 -12.61
N TYR A 162 3.51 14.21 -12.01
CA TYR A 162 2.13 13.85 -12.30
C TYR A 162 1.14 14.93 -11.84
N ALA A 163 1.32 15.47 -10.63
CA ALA A 163 0.50 16.56 -10.11
C ALA A 163 0.53 17.80 -11.02
N SER A 164 1.72 18.13 -11.56
CA SER A 164 1.93 19.28 -12.44
C SER A 164 1.36 19.08 -13.85
N PHE A 165 1.25 17.83 -14.33
CA PHE A 165 0.76 17.52 -15.68
C PHE A 165 -0.72 17.91 -15.90
N ARG A 166 -1.54 17.87 -14.83
CA ARG A 166 -3.01 18.02 -14.85
C ARG A 166 -3.67 17.17 -15.96
N PRO A 167 -4.08 15.92 -15.66
CA PRO A 167 -4.67 15.04 -16.68
C PRO A 167 -5.84 15.71 -17.41
N ARG A 168 -5.82 15.66 -18.74
CA ARG A 168 -6.87 16.26 -19.57
C ARG A 168 -8.13 15.37 -19.66
N GLY A 169 -8.04 14.11 -19.21
CA GLY A 169 -9.15 13.15 -19.11
C GLY A 169 -8.68 11.72 -18.82
N THR A 170 -9.62 10.78 -18.70
CA THR A 170 -9.34 9.39 -18.24
C THR A 170 -8.58 8.53 -19.25
N ALA A 171 -8.56 8.87 -20.54
CA ALA A 171 -7.72 8.17 -21.51
C ALA A 171 -6.23 8.39 -21.23
N ASP A 172 -5.84 9.64 -20.91
CA ASP A 172 -4.47 9.98 -20.50
C ASP A 172 -4.10 9.35 -19.16
N PHE A 173 -5.06 9.31 -18.23
CA PHE A 173 -4.94 8.60 -16.97
C PHE A 173 -4.67 7.10 -17.21
N ARG A 174 -5.59 6.41 -17.90
CA ARG A 174 -5.51 4.97 -18.14
C ARG A 174 -4.23 4.56 -18.87
N ARG A 175 -3.79 5.33 -19.88
CA ARG A 175 -2.54 5.04 -20.58
C ARG A 175 -1.34 4.98 -19.63
N ARG A 176 -1.34 5.80 -18.57
CA ARG A 176 -0.26 5.87 -17.58
C ARG A 176 -0.48 4.89 -16.43
N THR A 177 -1.71 4.80 -15.91
CA THR A 177 -2.07 3.92 -14.78
C THR A 177 -2.03 2.43 -15.15
N ASN A 178 -2.35 2.06 -16.38
CA ASN A 178 -2.23 0.66 -16.83
C ASN A 178 -0.79 0.19 -17.04
N SER A 179 0.21 1.04 -16.82
CA SER A 179 1.62 0.70 -16.92
C SER A 179 2.34 1.09 -15.64
N PHE A 180 2.42 0.15 -14.69
CA PHE A 180 3.35 0.30 -13.58
C PHE A 180 4.76 0.51 -14.13
N THR A 181 5.40 1.60 -13.74
CA THR A 181 6.71 2.01 -14.25
C THR A 181 7.72 1.90 -13.11
N PRO A 182 8.57 0.86 -13.06
CA PRO A 182 9.50 0.65 -11.94
C PRO A 182 10.42 1.84 -11.67
N MET A 183 10.85 2.56 -12.70
CA MET A 183 11.74 3.73 -12.58
C MET A 183 11.11 4.90 -11.84
N ASP A 184 9.78 4.96 -11.77
CA ASP A 184 9.06 6.00 -11.04
C ASP A 184 8.94 5.67 -9.55
N HIS A 185 9.47 4.52 -9.11
CA HIS A 185 9.32 3.99 -7.76
C HIS A 185 10.65 3.84 -7.02
N LEU A 186 10.64 4.22 -5.75
CA LEU A 186 11.62 3.78 -4.78
C LEU A 186 11.30 2.33 -4.39
N VAL A 187 12.34 1.52 -4.31
CA VAL A 187 12.22 0.12 -3.90
C VAL A 187 13.26 -0.24 -2.86
N GLN A 188 12.87 -1.04 -1.87
CA GLN A 188 13.78 -1.51 -0.83
C GLN A 188 13.64 -3.01 -0.64
N ARG A 189 14.76 -3.68 -0.39
CA ARG A 189 14.77 -5.09 0.00
C ARG A 189 14.37 -5.25 1.48
N PRO A 190 13.95 -6.45 1.90
CA PRO A 190 13.69 -6.76 3.29
C PRO A 190 14.85 -6.35 4.19
N VAL A 191 14.57 -5.65 5.29
CA VAL A 191 15.54 -5.46 6.37
C VAL A 191 15.92 -6.85 6.87
N ARG A 192 17.22 -7.17 6.88
CA ARG A 192 17.67 -8.43 7.48
C ARG A 192 17.26 -8.41 8.94
N ALA A 193 16.50 -9.41 9.38
CA ALA A 193 16.31 -9.64 10.80
C ALA A 193 17.69 -9.73 11.43
N SER A 194 18.01 -8.80 12.34
CA SER A 194 19.21 -8.91 13.17
C SER A 194 19.09 -10.25 13.89
N ALA A 195 19.90 -11.22 13.49
CA ALA A 195 20.04 -12.45 14.24
C ALA A 195 20.64 -12.06 15.59
N THR A 196 19.80 -11.90 16.60
CA THR A 196 20.26 -11.89 17.98
C THR A 196 20.77 -13.30 18.24
N VAL A 197 22.05 -13.53 17.98
CA VAL A 197 22.75 -14.70 18.51
C VAL A 197 22.70 -14.52 20.02
N SER A 198 21.78 -15.23 20.66
CA SER A 198 21.76 -15.37 22.11
C SER A 198 23.12 -15.91 22.54
N ALA A 199 23.77 -15.24 23.48
CA ALA A 199 25.07 -15.64 24.04
C ALA A 199 25.03 -16.98 24.83
N ALA A 200 23.99 -17.79 24.65
CA ALA A 200 23.79 -19.07 25.32
C ALA A 200 24.44 -20.26 24.60
N ASP A 201 24.94 -20.09 23.36
CA ASP A 201 25.53 -21.19 22.56
C ASP A 201 27.06 -21.18 22.46
N LEU A 202 27.76 -20.46 23.36
CA LEU A 202 29.22 -20.62 23.46
C LEU A 202 29.52 -21.92 24.23
N PRO A 203 30.18 -22.92 23.61
CA PRO A 203 30.63 -24.09 24.34
C PRO A 203 31.63 -23.63 25.40
N ALA A 204 31.39 -24.04 26.65
CA ALA A 204 32.32 -23.82 27.76
C ALA A 204 33.69 -24.35 27.35
N THR A 205 34.63 -23.44 27.12
CA THR A 205 36.04 -23.78 26.95
C THR A 205 36.51 -24.40 28.25
N GLY A 206 36.71 -25.72 28.23
CA GLY A 206 37.26 -26.48 29.34
C GLY A 206 38.65 -25.97 29.71
N SER A 207 38.85 -25.78 31.02
CA SER A 207 40.12 -25.42 31.63
C SER A 207 41.14 -26.55 31.45
N CYS A 208 42.39 -26.19 31.15
CA CYS A 208 43.60 -26.95 31.46
C CYS A 208 44.47 -26.10 32.38
#